data_AF-A0A539DPC7-F1
#
_entry.id   AF-A0A539DPC7-F1
#
_cell.length_a   1.000
_cell.length_b   1.000
_cell.length_c   1.000
_cell.angle_alpha   90.00
_cell.angle_beta   90.00
_cell.angle_gamma   90.00
#
_symmetry.space_group_name_H-M   'P 1'
#
loop_
_entity.id
_entity.type
_entity.pdbx_description
1 polymer ?
#
loop_
_entity_poly.entity_id
_entity_poly.type
_entity_poly.pdbx_seq_one_letter_code
_entity_poly.pdbx_strand_id
1 'polypeptide(L)'
;GGASPEQQLARLKTFQTAIYDRVNSETQAWLTEFQTSMTDLGKAIQKAEESLKSSSIDLSVPDGDKVKGDITVLLDGVVNGRLRGTRWEMLASPGQHLVGIQIQADGATLTASASVIVTSGVKAPVTLPVPKPETKTSAIVPGTPASTPAAKPGGSS
;
A
#
# COMPACT_ATOMS: atom_id res chain seq x y z
N GLY A 1 61.25 46.24 30.80
CA GLY A 1 61.19 46.53 29.35
C GLY A 1 59.76 46.37 28.89
N GLY A 2 59.11 47.45 28.47
CA GLY A 2 57.76 47.42 27.90
C GLY A 2 57.80 47.22 26.39
N ALA A 3 56.72 46.67 25.80
CA ALA A 3 56.58 46.55 24.36
C ALA A 3 56.56 47.95 23.70
N SER A 4 57.25 48.10 22.58
CA SER A 4 57.27 49.38 21.86
C SER A 4 55.87 49.72 21.32
N PRO A 5 55.55 51.01 21.11
CA PRO A 5 54.28 51.42 20.50
C PRO A 5 53.97 50.70 19.18
N GLU A 6 54.99 50.41 18.37
CA GLU A 6 54.85 49.66 17.11
C GLU A 6 54.44 48.20 17.34
N GLN A 7 55.01 47.55 18.37
CA GLN A 7 54.62 46.19 18.74
C GLN A 7 53.17 46.13 19.25
N GLN A 8 52.72 47.15 19.97
CA GLN A 8 51.33 47.24 20.42
C GLN A 8 50.37 47.46 19.25
N LEU A 9 50.73 48.34 18.31
CA LEU A 9 49.95 48.57 17.09
C LEU A 9 49.85 47.31 16.21
N ALA A 10 50.96 46.58 16.06
CA ALA A 10 50.97 45.31 15.33
C ALA A 10 50.02 44.29 15.98
N ARG A 11 50.05 44.16 17.32
CA ARG A 11 49.15 43.27 18.06
C ARG A 11 47.68 43.65 17.89
N LEU A 12 47.35 44.94 17.93
CA LEU A 12 45.98 45.41 17.71
C LEU A 12 45.48 45.08 16.30
N LYS A 13 46.32 45.25 15.28
CA LYS A 13 45.98 44.86 13.90
C LYS A 13 45.76 43.36 13.76
N THR A 14 46.65 42.54 14.34
CA THR A 14 46.50 41.07 14.34
C THR A 14 45.22 40.65 15.05
N PHE A 15 44.91 41.25 16.20
CA PHE A 15 43.69 40.97 16.94
C PHE A 15 42.44 41.35 16.13
N GLN A 16 42.44 42.54 15.52
CA GLN A 16 41.35 43.00 14.67
C GLN A 16 41.09 42.02 13.52
N THR A 17 42.13 41.60 12.79
CA THR A 17 42.01 40.59 11.71
C THR A 17 41.45 39.28 12.25
N ALA A 18 41.95 38.79 13.38
CA ALA A 18 41.46 37.54 13.97
C ALA A 18 39.97 37.61 14.35
N ILE A 19 39.49 38.76 14.84
CA ILE A 19 38.07 38.98 15.12
C ILE A 19 37.25 38.97 13.82
N TYR A 20 37.71 39.68 12.77
CA TYR A 20 37.01 39.67 11.48
C TYR A 20 36.93 38.26 10.88
N ASP A 21 38.04 37.53 10.87
CA ASP A 21 38.08 36.16 10.34
C ASP A 21 37.15 35.25 11.13
N ARG A 22 37.13 35.40 12.47
CA ARG A 22 36.25 34.61 13.33
C ARG A 22 34.77 34.93 13.08
N VAL A 23 34.40 36.21 13.06
CA VAL A 23 33.02 36.64 12.80
C VAL A 23 32.57 36.19 11.42
N ASN A 24 33.42 36.33 10.40
CA ASN A 24 33.10 35.89 9.05
C ASN A 24 32.91 34.37 9.01
N SER A 25 33.79 33.59 9.65
CA SER A 25 33.67 32.14 9.74
C SER A 25 32.38 31.71 10.43
N GLU A 26 32.03 32.32 11.56
CA GLU A 26 30.79 32.01 12.29
C GLU A 26 29.55 32.41 11.47
N THR A 27 29.60 33.54 10.76
CA THR A 27 28.51 33.99 9.89
C THR A 27 28.27 33.02 8.74
N GLN A 28 29.35 32.51 8.11
CA GLN A 28 29.23 31.53 7.03
C GLN A 28 28.72 30.18 7.52
N ALA A 29 29.17 29.74 8.71
CA ALA A 29 28.65 28.53 9.34
C ALA A 29 27.14 28.66 9.63
N TRP A 30 26.73 29.77 10.24
CA TRP A 30 25.31 30.05 10.52
C TRP A 30 24.47 30.12 9.24
N LEU A 31 24.96 30.78 8.19
CA LEU A 31 24.26 30.83 6.90
C LEU A 31 24.05 29.43 6.32
N THR A 32 25.06 28.57 6.43
CA THR A 32 24.99 27.19 5.97
C THR A 32 23.93 26.41 6.75
N GLU A 33 23.95 26.48 8.08
CA GLU A 33 22.96 25.83 8.95
C GLU A 33 21.54 26.32 8.66
N PHE A 34 21.37 27.62 8.42
CA PHE A 34 20.09 28.20 8.06
C PHE A 34 19.58 27.65 6.71
N GLN A 35 20.44 27.59 5.70
CA GLN A 35 20.09 27.03 4.39
C GLN A 35 19.72 25.54 4.48
N THR A 36 20.45 24.77 5.28
CA THR A 36 20.11 23.37 5.58
C THR A 36 18.74 23.27 6.24
N SER A 37 18.49 24.09 7.27
CA SER A 37 17.21 24.11 8.00
C SER A 37 16.03 24.45 7.08
N MET A 38 16.20 25.42 6.17
CA MET A 38 15.18 25.78 5.18
C MET A 38 14.91 24.64 4.19
N THR A 39 15.97 23.93 3.77
CA THR A 39 15.84 22.77 2.88
C THR A 39 15.08 21.62 3.57
N ASP A 40 15.41 21.35 4.83
CA ASP A 40 14.76 20.30 5.59
C ASP A 40 13.30 20.64 5.92
N LEU A 41 13.01 21.91 6.21
CA LEU A 41 11.64 22.40 6.36
C LEU A 41 10.85 22.22 5.05
N GLY A 42 11.44 22.58 3.90
CA GLY A 42 10.81 22.37 2.59
C GLY A 42 10.46 20.91 2.33
N LYS A 43 11.38 19.98 2.63
CA LYS A 43 11.12 18.53 2.54
C LYS A 43 10.03 18.07 3.50
N ALA A 44 10.00 18.59 4.73
CA ALA A 44 8.98 18.25 5.71
C ALA A 44 7.58 18.70 5.27
N ILE A 45 7.48 19.92 4.71
CA ILE A 45 6.23 20.44 4.13
C ILE A 45 5.78 19.56 2.96
N GLN A 46 6.68 19.26 2.02
CA GLN A 46 6.33 18.39 0.88
C GLN A 46 5.82 17.01 1.34
N LYS A 47 6.49 16.40 2.32
CA LYS A 47 6.05 15.12 2.90
C LYS A 47 4.69 15.23 3.59
N ALA A 48 4.43 16.33 4.27
CA ALA A 48 3.14 16.60 4.91
C ALA A 48 2.03 16.78 3.85
N GLU A 49 2.28 17.54 2.79
CA GLU A 49 1.35 17.69 1.66
C GLU A 49 1.05 16.37 0.96
N GLU A 50 2.08 15.54 0.72
CA GLU A 50 1.91 14.20 0.16
C GLU A 50 1.07 13.31 1.07
N SER A 51 1.21 13.44 2.39
CA SER A 51 0.42 12.69 3.38
C SER A 51 -1.02 13.19 3.52
N LEU A 52 -1.28 14.46 3.18
CA LEU A 52 -2.62 15.06 3.18
C LEU A 52 -3.43 14.72 1.93
N LYS A 53 -2.79 14.27 0.85
CA LYS A 53 -3.51 13.80 -0.33
C LYS A 53 -4.21 12.49 0.01
N SER A 54 -5.53 12.56 0.20
CA SER A 54 -6.36 11.39 0.45
C SER A 54 -6.19 10.39 -0.70
N SER A 55 -5.64 9.23 -0.39
CA SER A 55 -5.64 8.10 -1.31
C SER A 55 -6.92 7.29 -1.13
N SER A 56 -7.43 6.76 -2.24
CA SER A 56 -8.64 5.94 -2.24
C SER A 56 -8.48 4.72 -3.14
N ILE A 57 -9.31 3.72 -2.90
CA ILE A 57 -9.45 2.55 -3.75
C ILE A 57 -10.82 2.64 -4.44
N ASP A 58 -10.82 2.53 -5.77
CA ASP A 58 -12.03 2.39 -6.59
C ASP A 58 -12.31 0.92 -6.83
N LEU A 59 -13.20 0.35 -6.04
CA LEU A 59 -13.62 -1.04 -6.19
C LEU A 59 -14.75 -1.13 -7.22
N SER A 60 -14.50 -1.89 -8.29
CA SER A 60 -15.49 -2.32 -9.26
C SER A 60 -15.88 -3.78 -9.01
N VAL A 61 -17.18 -4.05 -8.90
CA VAL A 61 -17.77 -5.38 -8.78
C VAL A 61 -18.69 -5.60 -9.98
N PRO A 62 -18.17 -6.19 -11.08
CA PRO A 62 -19.00 -6.53 -12.23
C PRO A 62 -20.14 -7.44 -11.79
N ASP A 63 -21.35 -7.16 -12.27
CA ASP A 63 -22.58 -7.86 -11.89
C ASP A 63 -22.97 -7.76 -10.41
N GLY A 64 -22.37 -6.83 -9.64
CA GLY A 64 -22.71 -6.61 -8.23
C GLY A 64 -24.17 -6.18 -8.01
N ASP A 65 -24.79 -5.55 -9.00
CA ASP A 65 -26.23 -5.23 -9.06
C ASP A 65 -27.14 -6.47 -9.19
N LYS A 66 -26.59 -7.61 -9.64
CA LYS A 66 -27.32 -8.87 -9.76
C LYS A 66 -27.28 -9.71 -8.47
N VAL A 67 -26.48 -9.31 -7.49
CA VAL A 67 -26.40 -10.00 -6.19
C VAL A 67 -27.69 -9.77 -5.42
N LYS A 68 -28.31 -10.85 -4.93
CA LYS A 68 -29.47 -10.77 -4.06
C LYS A 68 -29.02 -10.36 -2.64
N GLY A 69 -28.98 -9.06 -2.38
CA GLY A 69 -28.68 -8.50 -1.06
C GLY A 69 -27.50 -7.53 -1.09
N ASP A 70 -26.92 -7.29 0.08
CA ASP A 70 -25.78 -6.39 0.25
C ASP A 70 -24.46 -7.14 0.05
N ILE A 71 -23.53 -6.52 -0.68
CA ILE A 71 -22.15 -6.99 -0.79
C ILE A 71 -21.36 -6.36 0.37
N THR A 72 -20.79 -7.17 1.25
CA THR A 72 -19.93 -6.67 2.32
C THR A 72 -18.54 -6.41 1.76
N VAL A 73 -18.04 -5.19 1.92
CA VAL A 73 -16.73 -4.77 1.42
C VAL A 73 -15.72 -4.83 2.55
N LEU A 74 -14.58 -5.45 2.30
CA LEU A 74 -13.50 -5.65 3.25
C LEU A 74 -12.25 -4.90 2.81
N LEU A 75 -11.57 -4.27 3.76
CA LEU A 75 -10.22 -3.71 3.59
C LEU A 75 -9.35 -4.29 4.71
N ASP A 76 -8.28 -4.98 4.34
CA ASP A 76 -7.35 -5.66 5.26
C ASP A 76 -8.04 -6.59 6.26
N GLY A 77 -9.10 -7.28 5.79
CA GLY A 77 -9.90 -8.19 6.59
C GLY A 77 -10.95 -7.53 7.48
N VAL A 78 -11.02 -6.20 7.51
CA VAL A 78 -12.01 -5.44 8.29
C VAL A 78 -13.16 -4.97 7.40
N VAL A 79 -14.39 -5.05 7.91
CA VAL A 79 -15.57 -4.52 7.20
C VAL A 79 -15.45 -3.01 7.04
N ASN A 80 -15.32 -2.57 5.78
CA ASN A 80 -15.27 -1.17 5.40
C ASN A 80 -16.67 -0.60 5.10
N GLY A 81 -17.59 -1.44 4.61
CA GLY A 81 -18.94 -1.00 4.29
C GLY A 81 -19.80 -2.08 3.65
N ARG A 82 -20.99 -1.67 3.18
CA ARG A 82 -21.92 -2.50 2.41
C ARG A 82 -22.27 -1.80 1.11
N LEU A 83 -22.09 -2.51 0.01
CA LEU A 83 -22.34 -2.04 -1.35
C LEU A 83 -23.64 -2.66 -1.88
N ARG A 84 -24.47 -1.83 -2.51
CA ARG A 84 -25.48 -2.26 -3.49
C ARG A 84 -25.13 -1.64 -4.84
N GLY A 85 -24.88 -2.47 -5.84
CA GLY A 85 -24.46 -2.04 -7.18
C GLY A 85 -23.04 -2.49 -7.51
N THR A 86 -22.38 -1.76 -8.40
CA THR A 86 -21.16 -2.23 -9.07
C THR A 86 -19.90 -1.44 -8.71
N ARG A 87 -20.00 -0.37 -7.92
CA ARG A 87 -18.85 0.48 -7.57
C ARG A 87 -18.87 0.95 -6.12
N TRP A 88 -17.72 0.95 -5.48
CA TRP A 88 -17.51 1.46 -4.13
C TRP A 88 -16.17 2.18 -4.04
N GLU A 89 -16.15 3.34 -3.39
CA GLU A 89 -14.92 4.06 -3.09
C GLU A 89 -14.64 4.02 -1.60
N MET A 90 -13.41 3.68 -1.23
CA MET A 90 -12.96 3.66 0.16
C MET A 90 -11.63 4.41 0.29
N LEU A 91 -11.45 5.11 1.40
CA LEU A 91 -10.16 5.71 1.74
C LEU A 91 -9.17 4.63 2.18
N ALA A 92 -7.93 4.76 1.75
CA ALA A 92 -6.83 3.87 2.14
C ALA A 92 -5.55 4.67 2.28
N SER A 93 -4.69 4.29 3.23
CA SER A 93 -3.34 4.83 3.32
C SER A 93 -2.50 4.40 2.11
N PRO A 94 -1.39 5.10 1.79
CA PRO A 94 -0.41 4.56 0.86
C PRO A 94 0.18 3.26 1.41
N GLY A 95 0.29 2.23 0.56
CA GLY A 95 0.79 0.92 0.96
C GLY A 95 0.12 -0.23 0.23
N GLN A 96 0.49 -1.46 0.60
CA GLN A 96 -0.17 -2.67 0.12
C GLN A 96 -1.40 -2.96 0.97
N HIS A 97 -2.54 -3.14 0.32
CA HIS A 97 -3.81 -3.45 0.95
C HIS A 97 -4.45 -4.72 0.35
N LEU A 98 -5.16 -5.47 1.17
CA LEU A 98 -5.98 -6.60 0.74
C LEU A 98 -7.45 -6.15 0.67
N VAL A 99 -7.98 -6.01 -0.54
CA VAL A 99 -9.39 -5.65 -0.77
C VAL A 99 -10.18 -6.93 -0.96
N GLY A 100 -11.32 -7.04 -0.29
CA GLY A 100 -12.21 -8.19 -0.39
C GLY A 100 -13.67 -7.81 -0.53
N ILE A 101 -14.45 -8.74 -1.05
CA ILE A 101 -15.92 -8.70 -1.03
C ILE A 101 -16.46 -10.01 -0.48
N GLN A 102 -17.54 -9.93 0.28
CA GLN A 102 -18.29 -11.06 0.79
C GLN A 102 -19.76 -10.93 0.40
N ILE A 103 -20.35 -12.03 -0.06
CA ILE A 103 -21.77 -12.13 -0.39
C ILE A 103 -22.39 -13.35 0.28
N GLN A 104 -23.69 -13.30 0.51
CA GLN A 104 -24.48 -14.48 0.89
C GLN A 104 -25.15 -15.04 -0.36
N ALA A 105 -24.88 -16.31 -0.68
CA ALA A 105 -25.51 -17.01 -1.79
C ALA A 105 -25.80 -18.46 -1.35
N ASP A 106 -27.04 -18.92 -1.57
CA ASP A 106 -27.48 -20.29 -1.27
C ASP A 106 -27.17 -20.77 0.16
N GLY A 107 -27.25 -19.84 1.13
CA GLY A 107 -26.97 -20.11 2.55
C GLY A 107 -25.47 -20.18 2.90
N ALA A 108 -24.58 -19.92 1.95
CA ALA A 108 -23.13 -19.87 2.15
C ALA A 108 -22.58 -18.44 1.97
N THR A 109 -21.52 -18.13 2.71
CA THR A 109 -20.75 -16.90 2.53
C THR A 109 -19.64 -17.13 1.50
N LEU A 110 -19.70 -16.44 0.37
CA LEU A 110 -18.70 -16.49 -0.68
C LEU A 110 -17.81 -15.25 -0.61
N THR A 111 -16.50 -15.42 -0.81
CA THR A 111 -15.51 -14.33 -0.71
C THR A 111 -14.66 -14.24 -1.98
N ALA A 112 -14.36 -13.03 -2.42
CA ALA A 112 -13.34 -12.75 -3.44
C ALA A 112 -12.41 -11.65 -2.91
N SER A 113 -11.11 -11.72 -3.22
CA SER A 113 -10.13 -10.74 -2.74
C SER A 113 -8.96 -10.54 -3.71
N ALA A 114 -8.37 -9.35 -3.68
CA ALA A 114 -7.16 -9.00 -4.44
C ALA A 114 -6.27 -8.07 -3.63
N SER A 115 -4.95 -8.20 -3.81
CA SER A 115 -3.98 -7.23 -3.29
C SER A 115 -3.86 -6.04 -4.24
N VAL A 116 -3.85 -4.84 -3.68
CA VAL A 116 -3.63 -3.58 -4.41
C VAL A 116 -2.55 -2.77 -3.73
N ILE A 117 -1.74 -2.07 -4.53
CA ILE A 117 -0.78 -1.09 -4.03
C ILE A 117 -1.38 0.31 -4.22
N VAL A 118 -1.54 1.03 -3.12
CA VAL A 118 -2.07 2.40 -3.09
C VAL A 118 -0.91 3.38 -3.00
N THR A 119 -0.89 4.36 -3.90
CA THR A 119 0.10 5.45 -3.91
C THR A 119 -0.53 6.73 -3.37
N SER A 120 0.26 7.60 -2.74
CA SER A 120 -0.22 8.86 -2.16
C SER A 120 -0.93 9.75 -3.18
N GLY A 121 -2.14 10.19 -2.86
CA GLY A 121 -2.97 11.04 -3.71
C GLY A 121 -3.46 10.41 -5.01
N VAL A 122 -3.40 9.08 -5.13
CA VAL A 122 -3.89 8.34 -6.29
C VAL A 122 -5.10 7.51 -5.90
N LYS A 123 -6.09 7.47 -6.80
CA LYS A 123 -7.21 6.54 -6.72
C LYS A 123 -6.84 5.23 -7.40
N ALA A 124 -6.64 4.17 -6.63
CA ALA A 124 -6.20 2.87 -7.10
C ALA A 124 -7.40 2.01 -7.57
N PRO A 125 -7.49 1.62 -8.86
CA PRO A 125 -8.59 0.80 -9.34
C PRO A 125 -8.41 -0.67 -8.99
N VAL A 126 -9.48 -1.31 -8.51
CA VAL A 126 -9.54 -2.76 -8.23
C VAL A 126 -10.83 -3.32 -8.81
N THR A 127 -10.74 -4.45 -9.51
CA THR A 127 -11.94 -5.17 -9.98
C THR A 127 -12.02 -6.53 -9.31
N LEU A 128 -13.11 -6.80 -8.62
CA LEU A 128 -13.39 -8.11 -8.01
C LEU A 128 -14.66 -8.70 -8.62
N PRO A 129 -14.61 -9.90 -9.22
CA PRO A 129 -15.81 -10.56 -9.72
C PRO A 129 -16.69 -11.02 -8.56
N VAL A 130 -18.01 -11.04 -8.77
CA VAL A 130 -18.94 -11.70 -7.84
C VAL A 130 -18.55 -13.18 -7.72
N PRO A 131 -18.19 -13.66 -6.52
CA PRO A 131 -17.79 -15.05 -6.35
C PRO A 131 -18.98 -15.98 -6.58
N LYS A 132 -18.73 -17.10 -7.28
CA LYS A 132 -19.75 -18.11 -7.59
C LYS A 132 -19.54 -19.33 -6.70
N PRO A 133 -20.61 -20.02 -6.26
CA PRO A 133 -20.45 -21.30 -5.59
C PRO A 133 -19.72 -22.23 -6.57
N GLU A 134 -18.62 -22.83 -6.14
CA GLU A 134 -17.92 -23.82 -6.95
C GLU A 134 -18.91 -24.95 -7.25
N THR A 135 -19.27 -25.12 -8.52
CA THR A 135 -19.97 -26.32 -8.96
C THR A 135 -19.04 -27.47 -8.66
N LYS A 136 -19.28 -28.22 -7.58
CA LYS A 136 -18.66 -29.53 -7.37
C LYS A 136 -19.13 -30.42 -8.52
N THR A 137 -18.40 -30.39 -9.65
CA THR A 137 -18.46 -31.46 -10.63
C THR A 137 -17.87 -32.68 -9.94
N SER A 138 -18.73 -33.45 -9.27
CA SER A 138 -18.44 -34.84 -8.96
C SER A 138 -18.18 -35.52 -10.30
N ALA A 139 -16.91 -35.67 -10.66
CA ALA A 139 -16.53 -36.60 -11.71
C ALA A 139 -16.99 -37.98 -11.24
N ILE A 140 -18.12 -38.43 -11.76
CA ILE A 140 -18.50 -39.83 -11.75
C ILE A 140 -17.39 -40.52 -12.54
N VAL A 141 -16.47 -41.17 -11.83
CA VAL A 141 -15.57 -42.15 -12.41
C VAL A 141 -16.46 -43.28 -12.93
N PRO A 142 -16.55 -43.53 -14.25
CA PRO A 142 -17.23 -44.72 -14.74
C PRO A 142 -16.44 -45.93 -14.23
N GLY A 143 -17.12 -46.77 -13.45
CA GLY A 143 -16.59 -48.03 -13.00
C GLY A 143 -16.17 -48.92 -14.18
N THR A 144 -14.94 -49.43 -14.06
CA THR A 144 -14.52 -50.83 -14.25
C THR A 144 -14.80 -51.51 -15.59
N PRO A 145 -13.81 -52.27 -16.09
CA PRO A 145 -14.09 -53.61 -16.57
C PRO A 145 -13.52 -54.64 -15.59
N ALA A 146 -14.44 -55.41 -15.00
CA ALA A 146 -14.15 -56.65 -14.30
C ALA A 146 -13.52 -57.64 -15.29
N SER A 147 -12.38 -58.23 -14.92
CA SER A 147 -11.82 -59.39 -15.60
C SER A 147 -12.65 -60.63 -15.24
N THR A 148 -13.39 -61.15 -16.22
CA THR A 148 -14.06 -62.45 -16.15
C THR A 148 -13.06 -63.56 -16.43
N PRO A 149 -12.95 -64.61 -15.59
CA PRO A 149 -12.32 -65.87 -15.96
C PRO A 149 -13.27 -66.73 -16.81
N ALA A 150 -12.75 -67.30 -17.89
CA ALA A 150 -13.47 -68.23 -18.74
C ALA A 150 -13.67 -69.59 -18.05
N ALA A 151 -14.92 -70.01 -17.89
CA ALA A 151 -15.29 -71.40 -17.60
C ALA A 151 -16.40 -71.82 -18.58
N LYS A 152 -16.13 -72.87 -19.36
CA LYS A 152 -17.07 -73.51 -20.29
C LYS A 152 -17.64 -74.78 -19.62
N PRO A 153 -18.96 -75.02 -19.61
CA PRO A 153 -19.52 -76.24 -19.03
C PRO A 153 -19.68 -77.37 -20.07
N GLY A 154 -19.30 -78.57 -19.61
CA GLY A 154 -19.81 -79.93 -19.82
C GLY A 154 -20.63 -80.35 -21.06
N GLY A 155 -20.27 -81.53 -21.57
CA GLY A 155 -21.14 -82.42 -22.34
C GLY A 155 -20.59 -83.85 -22.34
N SER A 156 -21.21 -84.73 -21.54
CA SER A 156 -21.03 -86.19 -21.61
C SER A 156 -21.87 -86.77 -22.74
N SER A 157 -21.26 -87.65 -23.55
CA SER A 157 -21.76 -88.96 -23.99
C SER A 157 -20.62 -89.70 -24.67
#